data_AF-A0A2L2Z937-F1
#
_entry.id   AF-A0A2L2Z937-F1
#
_cell.length_a   1.000
_cell.length_b   1.000
_cell.length_c   1.000
_cell.angle_alpha   90.00
_cell.angle_beta   90.00
_cell.angle_gamma   90.00
#
_symmetry.space_group_name_H-M   'P 1'
#
loop_
_entity.id
_entity.type
_entity.pdbx_description
1 polymer ?
#
loop_
_entity_poly.entity_id
_entity_poly.type
_entity_poly.pdbx_seq_one_letter_code
_entity_poly.pdbx_strand_id
1 'polypeptide(L)' 'REESTVGVPTIMPTTTITHSKEFGALSNYPPPKELPNFMKHSEIHEFFESYAIEKGVLRHIQYNSEVVE' A
#
# COMPACT_ATOMS: atom_id res chain seq x y z
N ARG A 1 0.99 0.00 -14.69
CA ARG A 1 0.45 -1.14 -15.46
C ARG A 1 -0.44 -0.55 -16.55
N GLU A 2 -0.21 -0.87 -17.82
CA GLU A 2 -0.98 -0.29 -18.94
C GLU A 2 -2.28 -1.05 -19.23
N GLU A 3 -2.40 -2.31 -18.77
CA GLU A 3 -3.58 -3.15 -18.97
C GLU A 3 -4.30 -3.44 -17.64
N SER A 4 -5.63 -3.28 -17.64
CA SER A 4 -6.49 -3.59 -16.49
C SER A 4 -6.83 -5.08 -16.45
N THR A 5 -6.68 -5.69 -15.28
CA THR A 5 -7.05 -7.10 -15.07
C THR A 5 -8.30 -7.20 -14.22
N VAL A 6 -9.26 -8.03 -14.65
CA VAL A 6 -10.48 -8.32 -13.88
C VAL A 6 -10.09 -8.85 -12.49
N GLY A 7 -10.78 -8.38 -11.45
CA GLY A 7 -10.49 -8.75 -10.06
C GLY A 7 -9.39 -7.92 -9.38
N VAL A 8 -8.69 -7.03 -10.11
CA VAL A 8 -7.63 -6.17 -9.53
C VAL A 8 -7.98 -4.69 -9.73
N PRO A 9 -8.04 -3.89 -8.64
CA PRO A 9 -8.21 -2.44 -8.75
C PRO A 9 -7.10 -1.78 -9.58
N THR A 10 -7.48 -0.83 -10.44
CA THR A 10 -6.54 -0.05 -11.27
C THR A 10 -6.56 1.42 -10.83
N ILE A 11 -5.38 2.04 -10.74
CA ILE A 11 -5.20 3.44 -10.35
C ILE A 11 -4.36 4.19 -11.38
N MET A 12 -4.47 5.52 -11.41
CA MET A 12 -3.64 6.36 -12.28
C MET A 12 -2.24 6.55 -11.71
N PRO A 13 -1.19 6.65 -12.56
CA PRO A 13 0.19 6.84 -12.09
C PRO A 13 0.41 8.11 -11.25
N THR A 14 -0.45 9.12 -11.37
CA THR A 14 -0.38 10.39 -10.65
C THR A 14 -1.31 10.47 -9.44
N THR A 15 -1.98 9.36 -9.08
CA THR A 15 -2.91 9.34 -7.95
C THR A 15 -2.19 9.68 -6.64
N THR A 16 -2.74 10.66 -5.91
CA THR A 16 -2.29 11.06 -4.58
C THR A 16 -3.41 10.77 -3.59
N ILE A 17 -3.07 10.35 -2.38
CA ILE A 17 -4.07 10.09 -1.34
C ILE A 17 -4.71 11.40 -0.87
N THR A 18 -6.00 11.33 -0.54
CA THR A 18 -6.80 12.51 -0.18
C THR A 18 -6.73 12.85 1.30
N HIS A 19 -6.34 11.91 2.17
CA HIS A 19 -6.22 12.13 3.61
C HIS A 19 -4.75 12.28 4.03
N SER A 20 -4.53 12.97 5.16
CA SER A 20 -3.18 13.13 5.71
C SER A 20 -2.58 11.79 6.14
N LYS A 21 -1.26 11.65 6.01
CA LYS A 21 -0.49 10.51 6.50
C LYS A 21 -0.75 10.19 7.96
N GLU A 22 -1.02 11.21 8.79
CA GLU A 22 -1.31 11.05 10.21
C GLU A 22 -2.69 10.42 10.46
N PHE A 23 -3.67 10.66 9.57
CA PHE A 23 -4.99 10.04 9.64
C PHE A 23 -5.01 8.63 9.05
N GLY A 24 -4.16 8.37 8.05
CA GLY A 24 -4.02 7.06 7.41
C GLY A 24 -2.99 6.13 8.08
N ALA A 25 -2.35 6.59 9.16
CA ALA A 25 -1.30 5.85 9.85
C ALA A 25 -1.84 4.58 10.51
N LEU A 26 -1.03 3.52 10.49
CA LEU A 26 -1.27 2.34 11.32
C LEU A 26 -0.93 2.71 12.78
N SER A 27 -1.80 2.36 13.73
CA SER A 27 -1.71 2.85 15.12
C SER A 27 -0.38 2.54 15.81
N ASN A 28 0.29 1.46 15.42
CA ASN A 28 1.57 1.01 15.97
C ASN A 28 2.74 1.15 14.98
N TYR A 29 2.51 1.81 13.85
CA TYR A 29 3.50 2.01 12.79
C TYR A 29 3.26 3.37 12.13
N PRO A 30 3.78 4.46 12.73
CA PRO A 30 3.60 5.80 12.17
C PRO A 30 4.42 5.97 10.87
N PRO A 31 3.91 6.74 9.89
CA PRO A 31 4.66 7.03 8.67
C PRO A 31 5.91 7.89 8.97
N PRO A 32 7.00 7.73 8.19
CA PRO A 32 8.19 8.57 8.33
C PRO A 32 7.89 10.07 8.27
N LYS A 33 8.62 10.85 9.09
CA LYS A 33 8.44 12.31 9.17
C LYS A 33 8.71 13.01 7.84
N GLU A 34 9.65 12.50 7.06
CA GLU A 34 10.07 13.08 5.78
C GLU A 34 9.06 12.88 4.64
N LEU A 35 8.10 11.95 4.80
CA LEU A 35 7.05 11.76 3.80
C LEU A 35 6.08 12.95 3.78
N PRO A 36 5.55 13.35 2.61
CA PRO A 36 4.54 14.40 2.52
C PRO A 36 3.26 13.99 3.25
N ASN A 37 2.49 14.97 3.74
CA ASN A 37 1.19 14.68 4.36
C ASN A 37 0.22 14.02 3.38
N PHE A 38 0.26 14.39 2.10
CA PHE A 38 -0.51 13.76 1.04
C PHE A 38 0.46 13.01 0.13
N MET A 39 0.55 11.70 0.35
CA MET A 39 1.49 10.82 -0.33
C MET A 39 0.99 10.38 -1.70
N LYS A 40 1.92 10.21 -2.64
CA LYS A 40 1.66 9.49 -3.90
C LYS A 40 1.38 8.03 -3.59
N HIS A 41 0.58 7.37 -4.44
CA HIS A 41 0.28 5.95 -4.27
C HIS A 41 1.53 5.06 -4.16
N SER A 42 2.63 5.42 -4.83
CA SER A 42 3.90 4.69 -4.78
C SER A 42 4.57 4.76 -3.41
N GLU A 43 4.57 5.93 -2.78
CA GLU A 43 5.15 6.14 -1.44
C GLU A 43 4.36 5.37 -0.37
N ILE A 44 3.04 5.29 -0.55
CA ILE A 44 2.15 4.51 0.32
C ILE A 44 2.40 3.01 0.17
N HIS A 45 2.57 2.55 -1.07
CA HIS A 45 2.91 1.16 -1.34
C HIS A 45 4.24 0.78 -0.65
N GLU A 46 5.29 1.60 -0.80
CA GLU A 46 6.58 1.39 -0.14
C GLU A 46 6.44 1.37 1.39
N PHE A 47 5.62 2.26 1.95
CA PHE A 47 5.34 2.27 3.37
C PHE A 47 4.68 0.97 3.86
N PHE A 48 3.65 0.48 3.17
CA PHE A 48 3.01 -0.81 3.52
C PHE A 48 3.94 -2.00 3.32
N GLU A 49 4.77 -1.98 2.28
CA GLU A 49 5.76 -3.02 2.02
C GLU A 49 6.81 -3.07 3.14
N SER A 50 7.32 -1.91 3.58
CA SER A 50 8.27 -1.83 4.71
C SER A 50 7.68 -2.39 6.01
N TYR A 51 6.41 -2.07 6.30
CA TYR A 51 5.68 -2.64 7.44
C TYR A 51 5.59 -4.17 7.34
N ALA A 52 5.20 -4.69 6.16
CA ALA A 52 5.02 -6.11 5.95
C ALA A 52 6.35 -6.88 6.07
N ILE A 53 7.46 -6.30 5.63
CA ILE A 53 8.81 -6.84 5.80
C ILE A 53 9.20 -6.84 7.27
N GLU A 54 9.10 -5.69 7.96
CA GLU A 54 9.54 -5.55 9.35
C GLU A 54 8.77 -6.47 10.30
N LYS A 55 7.47 -6.63 10.09
CA LYS A 55 6.62 -7.53 10.91
C LYS A 55 6.62 -8.97 10.43
N GLY A 56 7.33 -9.29 9.34
CA GLY A 56 7.41 -10.63 8.77
C GLY A 56 6.06 -11.16 8.28
N VAL A 57 5.17 -10.28 7.81
CA VAL A 57 3.84 -10.64 7.30
C VAL A 57 3.95 -11.41 5.99
N LEU A 58 4.92 -11.05 5.14
CA LEU A 58 5.07 -11.61 3.79
C LEU A 58 5.21 -13.14 3.78
N ARG A 59 5.79 -13.74 4.83
CA ARG A 59 5.94 -15.22 4.93
C ARG A 59 4.61 -15.97 5.08
N HIS A 60 3.54 -15.25 5.41
CA HIS A 60 2.20 -15.80 5.59
C HIS A 60 1.32 -15.59 4.34
N ILE A 61 1.83 -14.92 3.31
CA ILE A 61 1.09 -14.62 2.08
C ILE A 61 1.48 -15.63 0.99
N GLN A 62 0.48 -16.29 0.40
CA GLN A 62 0.65 -17.11 -0.79
C GLN A 62 0.18 -16.32 -2.02
N TYR A 63 1.12 -15.89 -2.85
CA TYR A 63 0.83 -15.15 -4.07
C TYR A 63 0.25 -16.05 -5.17
N ASN A 64 -0.36 -15.43 -6.19
CA ASN A 64 -0.89 -16.10 -7.38
C ASN A 64 -1.88 -17.24 -7.05
N SER A 65 -2.62 -17.09 -5.96
CA SER A 65 -3.61 -18.05 -5.50
C SER A 65 -4.96 -17.33 -5.37
N GLU A 66 -5.93 -17.75 -6.17
CA GLU A 66 -7.30 -17.22 -6.16
C GLU A 66 -8.17 -18.09 -5.26
N VAL A 67 -8.96 -17.46 -4.38
CA VAL A 67 -9.90 -18.17 -3.49
C VAL A 67 -11.22 -18.33 -4.25
N VAL A 68 -11.59 -19.58 -4.51
CA VAL A 68 -12.90 -19.95 -5.10
C VAL A 68 -13.91 -20.26 -3.99
N GLU A 69 -15.17 -19.88 -4.18
CA GLU A 69 -16.28 -20.21 -3.26
C GLU A 69 -16.70 -21.68 -3.32
#